data_AF-A0A3A8L6Y1-F1
#
_entry.id   AF-A0A3A8L6Y1-F1
#
_cell.length_a   1.000
_cell.length_b   1.000
_cell.length_c   1.000
_cell.angle_alpha   90.00
_cell.angle_beta   90.00
_cell.angle_gamma   90.00
#
_symmetry.space_group_name_H-M   'P 1'
#
loop_
_entity.id
_entity.type
_entity.pdbx_description
1 polymer ?
#
loop_
_entity_poly.entity_id
_entity_poly.type
_entity_poly.pdbx_seq_one_letter_code
_entity_poly.pdbx_strand_id
1 'polypeptide(L)'
;MYHEAERQTMRDLSLCLRPVEGGTLERLEAHDQRFLTVADLVQRESYAQAADAIEALDGEGVYEVRLSAYYLFAALREEGLARLPDVLETLAGLTRAAAEAAGQGEGRDKAKPVVLLNKALTWLFQTLLSALRYHHGKKDAGWEAWTKGFTDGKRRDALRGIQTLQALLEGPAFRNGSQGLAGLGQWLRETQERPAAAAPPAEPAKPAAPTKTKGAKAAAAPASPFPRATGPLQLRGSVHLLELCDKLKAFEVLVERGDFQKAAMVSDDVLRTLEDFDPRRYLPELFSMFGALLNRHVGDIQEHWERKDTLEWRTLSQFYQVDLGAFVGPGE
;
A
#
# COMPACT_ATOMS: atom_id res chain seq x y z
N MET A 1 -15.33 -12.23 35.04
CA MET A 1 -16.61 -11.69 34.55
C MET A 1 -16.31 -10.44 33.73
N TYR A 2 -15.91 -10.62 32.48
CA TYR A 2 -16.00 -9.62 31.42
C TYR A 2 -16.32 -10.43 30.17
N HIS A 3 -17.61 -10.48 29.86
CA HIS A 3 -18.06 -10.85 28.54
C HIS A 3 -17.56 -9.72 27.63
N GLU A 4 -16.61 -10.01 26.75
CA GLU A 4 -16.51 -9.28 25.49
C GLU A 4 -17.83 -9.55 24.76
N ALA A 5 -18.78 -8.64 24.96
CA ALA A 5 -20.02 -8.64 24.23
C ALA A 5 -19.68 -8.47 22.75
N GLU A 6 -20.11 -9.45 21.96
CA GLU A 6 -20.10 -9.46 20.50
C GLU A 6 -20.62 -8.12 19.96
N ARG A 7 -19.72 -7.19 19.62
CA ARG A 7 -20.03 -6.15 18.65
C ARG A 7 -19.72 -6.69 17.28
N GLN A 8 -20.69 -7.43 16.74
CA GLN A 8 -20.77 -7.68 15.30
C GLN A 8 -21.80 -6.72 14.69
N THR A 9 -21.70 -5.44 15.01
CA THR A 9 -22.39 -4.39 14.26
C THR A 9 -21.54 -4.10 13.03
N MET A 10 -22.04 -4.55 11.88
CA MET A 10 -21.53 -4.24 10.54
C MET A 10 -21.29 -2.73 10.40
N ARG A 11 -20.12 -2.34 9.86
CA ARG A 11 -19.73 -0.93 9.75
C ARG A 11 -20.64 -0.24 8.72
N ASP A 12 -21.14 0.93 9.09
CA ASP A 12 -21.99 1.75 8.22
C ASP A 12 -21.13 2.50 7.21
N LEU A 13 -21.10 2.03 5.96
CA LEU A 13 -20.33 2.66 4.88
C LEU A 13 -20.97 3.96 4.37
N SER A 14 -22.23 4.23 4.70
CA SER A 14 -22.91 5.47 4.30
C SER A 14 -22.24 6.70 4.92
N LEU A 15 -21.55 6.54 6.05
CA LEU A 15 -20.70 7.55 6.69
C LEU A 15 -19.76 8.22 5.69
N CYS A 16 -19.14 7.44 4.80
CA CYS A 16 -18.23 7.97 3.80
C CYS A 16 -18.90 8.88 2.76
N LEU A 17 -20.23 8.81 2.60
CA LEU A 17 -20.98 9.55 1.58
C LEU A 17 -21.70 10.80 2.13
N ARG A 18 -21.81 10.98 3.44
CA ARG A 18 -22.46 12.15 4.07
C ARG A 18 -21.88 13.54 3.67
N PRO A 19 -20.58 13.70 3.39
CA PRO A 19 -20.02 14.98 2.94
C PRO A 19 -20.45 15.39 1.52
N VAL A 20 -21.08 14.47 0.80
CA VAL A 20 -21.61 14.68 -0.56
C VAL A 20 -22.99 15.34 -0.51
N GLU A 21 -23.70 15.22 0.61
CA GLU A 21 -25.07 15.70 0.80
C GLU A 21 -25.10 17.06 1.53
N GLY A 22 -24.53 18.10 0.91
CA GLY A 22 -24.91 19.50 1.16
C GLY A 22 -24.74 20.08 2.59
N GLY A 23 -23.87 19.52 3.43
CA GLY A 23 -23.68 19.97 4.83
C GLY A 23 -22.40 20.78 5.11
N THR A 24 -22.48 21.70 6.08
CA THR A 24 -21.41 22.53 6.66
C THR A 24 -20.46 21.73 7.55
N LEU A 25 -19.94 20.58 7.08
CA LEU A 25 -19.00 19.77 7.86
C LEU A 25 -17.63 20.48 7.93
N GLU A 26 -17.02 20.47 9.12
CA GLU A 26 -15.67 21.00 9.32
C GLU A 26 -14.67 20.06 8.62
N ARG A 27 -13.89 20.59 7.66
CA ARG A 27 -12.83 19.80 7.03
C ARG A 27 -11.57 19.80 7.90
N LEU A 28 -11.06 18.62 8.23
CA LEU A 28 -9.76 18.52 8.91
C LEU A 28 -8.59 18.83 7.98
N GLU A 29 -7.63 19.60 8.49
CA GLU A 29 -6.34 19.79 7.84
C GLU A 29 -5.35 18.68 8.22
N ALA A 30 -4.31 18.48 7.42
CA ALA A 30 -3.35 17.38 7.62
C ALA A 30 -2.58 17.44 8.96
N HIS A 31 -2.47 18.62 9.56
CA HIS A 31 -1.84 18.83 10.86
C HIS A 31 -2.83 18.82 12.03
N ASP A 32 -4.12 18.57 11.79
CA ASP A 32 -5.11 18.50 12.86
C ASP A 32 -4.84 17.28 13.76
N GLN A 33 -4.83 17.50 15.08
CA GLN A 33 -4.51 16.44 16.05
C GLN A 33 -5.50 15.26 15.99
N ARG A 34 -6.77 15.51 15.62
CA ARG A 34 -7.79 14.46 15.42
C ARG A 34 -7.40 13.56 14.25
N PHE A 35 -7.00 14.15 13.13
CA PHE A 35 -6.50 13.41 11.96
C PHE A 35 -5.24 12.61 12.30
N LEU A 36 -4.27 13.25 12.97
CA LEU A 36 -3.01 12.60 13.37
C LEU A 36 -3.23 11.42 14.32
N THR A 37 -4.23 11.50 15.19
CA THR A 37 -4.61 10.41 16.10
C THR A 37 -5.09 9.19 15.34
N VAL A 38 -5.97 9.37 14.34
CA VAL A 38 -6.41 8.27 13.48
C VAL A 38 -5.24 7.69 12.67
N ALA A 39 -4.38 8.57 12.13
CA ALA A 39 -3.21 8.14 11.36
C ALA A 39 -2.23 7.29 12.20
N ASP A 40 -2.01 7.64 13.48
CA ASP A 40 -1.18 6.84 14.40
C ASP A 40 -1.81 5.47 14.70
N LEU A 41 -3.13 5.38 14.90
CA LEU A 41 -3.84 4.11 15.05
C LEU A 41 -3.66 3.21 13.83
N VAL A 42 -3.82 3.77 12.62
CA VAL A 42 -3.60 3.07 11.35
C VAL A 42 -2.15 2.62 11.20
N GLN A 43 -1.19 3.47 11.59
CA GLN A 43 0.24 3.16 11.56
C GLN A 43 0.63 2.01 12.51
N ARG A 44 -0.12 1.82 13.59
CA ARG A 44 0.01 0.71 14.54
C ARG A 44 -0.88 -0.48 14.19
N GLU A 45 -1.45 -0.50 12.98
CA GLU A 45 -2.37 -1.54 12.49
C GLU A 45 -3.61 -1.75 13.40
N SER A 46 -3.95 -0.76 14.21
CA SER A 46 -5.09 -0.76 15.12
C SER A 46 -6.36 -0.31 14.39
N TYR A 47 -6.69 -0.99 13.29
CA TYR A 47 -7.72 -0.55 12.34
C TYR A 47 -9.14 -0.46 12.94
N ALA A 48 -9.50 -1.35 13.86
CA ALA A 48 -10.80 -1.29 14.55
C ALA A 48 -10.93 -0.02 15.40
N GLN A 49 -9.89 0.33 16.16
CA GLN A 49 -9.86 1.57 16.94
C GLN A 49 -9.83 2.81 16.05
N ALA A 50 -9.13 2.74 14.91
CA ALA A 50 -9.14 3.80 13.92
C ALA A 50 -10.55 4.02 13.35
N ALA A 51 -11.30 2.94 13.07
CA ALA A 51 -12.68 3.03 12.63
C ALA A 51 -13.59 3.65 13.70
N ASP A 52 -13.49 3.21 14.95
CA ASP A 52 -14.26 3.77 16.07
C ASP A 52 -13.97 5.28 16.25
N ALA A 53 -12.71 5.69 16.09
CA ALA A 53 -12.34 7.10 16.14
C ALA A 53 -12.91 7.91 14.97
N ILE A 54 -13.00 7.32 13.77
CA ILE A 54 -13.61 7.98 12.60
C ILE A 54 -15.13 8.11 12.77
N GLU A 55 -15.80 7.09 13.32
CA GLU A 55 -17.23 7.16 13.67
C GLU A 55 -17.52 8.26 14.69
N ALA A 56 -16.64 8.43 15.69
CA ALA A 56 -16.75 9.51 16.65
C ALA A 56 -16.62 10.90 15.99
N LEU A 57 -15.66 11.07 15.08
CA LEU A 57 -15.46 12.33 14.34
C LEU A 57 -16.64 12.66 13.43
N ASP A 58 -17.25 11.65 12.79
CA ASP A 58 -18.48 11.85 12.01
C ASP A 58 -19.63 12.37 12.89
N GLY A 59 -19.76 11.83 14.11
CA GLY A 59 -20.73 12.31 15.11
C GLY A 59 -20.50 13.76 15.55
N GLU A 60 -19.27 14.27 15.43
CA GLU A 60 -18.91 15.68 15.68
C GLU A 60 -19.16 16.59 14.47
N GLY A 61 -19.61 16.04 13.32
CA GLY A 61 -19.80 16.81 12.10
C GLY A 61 -18.50 17.18 11.40
N VAL A 62 -17.48 16.34 11.54
CA VAL A 62 -16.13 16.56 11.04
C VAL A 62 -15.84 15.59 9.90
N TYR A 63 -15.17 16.07 8.86
CA TYR A 63 -14.88 15.26 7.68
C TYR A 63 -13.46 15.43 7.14
N GLU A 64 -12.89 14.33 6.66
CA GLU A 64 -11.70 14.37 5.80
C GLU A 64 -11.68 13.12 4.91
N VAL A 65 -11.50 13.31 3.59
CA VAL A 65 -11.69 12.25 2.59
C VAL A 65 -10.72 11.07 2.72
N ARG A 66 -9.52 11.28 3.28
CA ARG A 66 -8.53 10.22 3.52
C ARG A 66 -8.96 9.30 4.66
N LEU A 67 -9.74 9.80 5.62
CA LEU A 67 -10.29 8.95 6.69
C LEU A 67 -11.23 7.88 6.11
N SER A 68 -11.95 8.18 5.03
CA SER A 68 -12.79 7.19 4.35
C SER A 68 -12.01 5.95 3.90
N ALA A 69 -10.77 6.10 3.43
CA ALA A 69 -9.94 4.95 3.06
C ALA A 69 -9.55 4.10 4.27
N TYR A 70 -9.20 4.72 5.41
CA TYR A 70 -8.89 4.00 6.65
C TYR A 70 -10.11 3.23 7.17
N TYR A 71 -11.26 3.87 7.17
CA TYR A 71 -12.52 3.28 7.60
C TYR A 71 -12.94 2.11 6.70
N LEU A 72 -12.88 2.28 5.38
CA LEU A 72 -13.22 1.21 4.42
C LEU A 72 -12.26 0.02 4.53
N PHE A 73 -10.97 0.26 4.78
CA PHE A 73 -10.02 -0.82 5.03
C PHE A 73 -10.35 -1.57 6.34
N ALA A 74 -10.70 -0.85 7.41
CA ALA A 74 -11.11 -1.47 8.67
C ALA A 74 -12.36 -2.33 8.50
N ALA A 75 -13.38 -1.85 7.77
CA ALA A 75 -14.58 -2.63 7.44
C ALA A 75 -14.21 -3.92 6.67
N LEU A 76 -13.30 -3.84 5.70
CA LEU A 76 -12.79 -5.01 5.00
C LEU A 76 -12.02 -5.98 5.91
N ARG A 77 -11.26 -5.47 6.89
CA ARG A 77 -10.54 -6.30 7.87
C ARG A 77 -11.46 -7.06 8.81
N GLU A 78 -12.57 -6.43 9.22
CA GLU A 78 -13.55 -7.01 10.14
C GLU A 78 -14.53 -7.96 9.41
N GLU A 79 -14.96 -7.60 8.20
CA GLU A 79 -16.04 -8.29 7.48
C GLU A 79 -15.56 -9.13 6.28
N GLY A 80 -14.28 -9.03 5.92
CA GLY A 80 -13.66 -9.78 4.84
C GLY A 80 -14.05 -9.32 3.43
N LEU A 81 -13.68 -10.11 2.42
CA LEU A 81 -13.90 -9.80 1.01
C LEU A 81 -15.37 -9.84 0.59
N ALA A 82 -16.26 -10.45 1.39
CA ALA A 82 -17.69 -10.42 1.14
C ALA A 82 -18.25 -8.99 1.07
N ARG A 83 -17.60 -8.05 1.77
CA ARG A 83 -17.93 -6.61 1.82
C ARG A 83 -17.34 -5.79 0.66
N LEU A 84 -16.43 -6.37 -0.13
CA LEU A 84 -15.72 -5.67 -1.19
C LEU A 84 -16.62 -5.02 -2.25
N PRO A 85 -17.71 -5.65 -2.74
CA PRO A 85 -18.60 -4.99 -3.70
C PRO A 85 -19.19 -3.69 -3.17
N ASP A 86 -19.63 -3.69 -1.90
CA ASP A 86 -20.27 -2.52 -1.27
C ASP A 86 -19.23 -1.41 -1.06
N VAL A 87 -18.00 -1.76 -0.66
CA VAL A 87 -16.87 -0.81 -0.57
C VAL A 87 -16.57 -0.16 -1.92
N LEU A 88 -16.57 -0.93 -3.01
CA LEU A 88 -16.33 -0.39 -4.35
C LEU A 88 -17.46 0.55 -4.80
N GLU A 89 -18.71 0.25 -4.45
CA GLU A 89 -19.84 1.14 -4.68
C GLU A 89 -19.71 2.45 -3.90
N THR A 90 -19.35 2.39 -2.61
CA THR A 90 -19.08 3.56 -1.78
C THR A 90 -17.94 4.42 -2.36
N LEU A 91 -16.83 3.79 -2.80
CA LEU A 91 -15.72 4.49 -3.45
C LEU A 91 -16.14 5.17 -4.77
N ALA A 92 -17.02 4.54 -5.55
CA ALA A 92 -17.58 5.15 -6.75
C ALA A 92 -18.41 6.40 -6.42
N GLY A 93 -19.23 6.34 -5.35
CA GLY A 93 -19.96 7.51 -4.83
C GLY A 93 -19.02 8.65 -4.41
N LEU A 94 -18.02 8.34 -3.59
CA LEU A 94 -16.98 9.28 -3.16
C LEU A 94 -16.24 9.93 -4.34
N THR A 95 -15.92 9.15 -5.37
CA THR A 95 -15.19 9.64 -6.55
C THR A 95 -16.03 10.63 -7.34
N ARG A 96 -17.33 10.35 -7.55
CA ARG A 96 -18.24 11.29 -8.21
C ARG A 96 -18.36 12.59 -7.41
N ALA A 97 -18.53 12.49 -6.11
CA ALA A 97 -18.62 13.66 -5.24
C ALA A 97 -17.36 14.53 -5.24
N ALA A 98 -16.18 13.90 -5.18
CA ALA A 98 -14.91 14.62 -5.27
C ALA A 98 -14.75 15.33 -6.61
N ALA A 99 -15.21 14.72 -7.71
CA ALA A 99 -15.21 15.33 -9.03
C ALA A 99 -16.20 16.51 -9.12
N GLU A 100 -17.40 16.39 -8.55
CA GLU A 100 -18.38 17.48 -8.48
C GLU A 100 -17.86 18.66 -7.65
N ALA A 101 -17.31 18.40 -6.47
CA ALA A 101 -16.69 19.42 -5.61
C ALA A 101 -15.51 20.10 -6.32
N ALA A 102 -14.68 19.33 -7.03
CA ALA A 102 -13.62 19.88 -7.86
C ALA A 102 -14.16 20.66 -9.06
N GLY A 103 -15.35 20.34 -9.59
CA GLY A 103 -16.00 21.10 -10.66
C GLY A 103 -16.45 22.49 -10.21
N GLN A 104 -16.98 22.58 -8.99
CA GLN A 104 -17.54 23.79 -8.37
C GLN A 104 -16.48 24.70 -7.73
N GLY A 105 -15.30 24.18 -7.40
CA GLY A 105 -14.23 24.96 -6.75
C GLY A 105 -13.60 26.02 -7.65
N GLU A 106 -13.16 27.13 -7.04
CA GLU A 106 -12.41 28.21 -7.69
C GLU A 106 -10.99 28.32 -7.09
N GLY A 107 -10.03 28.82 -7.88
CA GLY A 107 -8.66 29.07 -7.42
C GLY A 107 -7.78 27.82 -7.24
N ARG A 108 -6.67 27.98 -6.51
CA ARG A 108 -5.60 26.95 -6.36
C ARG A 108 -6.05 25.68 -5.63
N ASP A 109 -7.20 25.74 -4.95
CA ASP A 109 -7.69 24.66 -4.08
C ASP A 109 -8.69 23.73 -4.76
N LYS A 110 -9.10 24.07 -5.99
CA LYS A 110 -10.07 23.32 -6.80
C LYS A 110 -9.72 21.83 -6.94
N ALA A 111 -8.44 21.50 -7.10
CA ALA A 111 -7.99 20.13 -7.29
C ALA A 111 -7.78 19.35 -5.97
N LYS A 112 -7.82 20.01 -4.81
CA LYS A 112 -7.50 19.38 -3.52
C LYS A 112 -8.36 18.15 -3.20
N PRO A 113 -9.69 18.15 -3.36
CA PRO A 113 -10.52 16.99 -3.04
C PRO A 113 -10.11 15.74 -3.83
N VAL A 114 -9.88 15.90 -5.13
CA VAL A 114 -9.43 14.83 -6.03
C VAL A 114 -8.04 14.33 -5.67
N VAL A 115 -7.09 15.23 -5.38
CA VAL A 115 -5.73 14.86 -5.00
C VAL A 115 -5.71 14.08 -3.68
N LEU A 116 -6.46 14.54 -2.67
CA LEU A 116 -6.55 13.86 -1.38
C LEU A 116 -7.24 12.50 -1.50
N LEU A 117 -8.31 12.41 -2.29
CA LEU A 117 -8.96 11.14 -2.57
C LEU A 117 -8.02 10.17 -3.30
N ASN A 118 -7.25 10.62 -4.29
CA ASN A 118 -6.28 9.76 -4.97
C ASN A 118 -5.22 9.19 -4.00
N LYS A 119 -4.73 10.01 -3.06
CA LYS A 119 -3.82 9.55 -1.99
C LYS A 119 -4.48 8.48 -1.12
N ALA A 120 -5.74 8.71 -0.72
CA ALA A 120 -6.54 7.77 0.07
C ALA A 120 -6.71 6.42 -0.66
N LEU A 121 -7.11 6.45 -1.94
CA LEU A 121 -7.28 5.27 -2.79
C LEU A 121 -5.98 4.50 -2.99
N THR A 122 -4.88 5.22 -3.22
CA THR A 122 -3.54 4.61 -3.38
C THR A 122 -3.18 3.80 -2.15
N TRP A 123 -3.30 4.41 -0.96
CA TRP A 123 -3.03 3.74 0.31
C TRP A 123 -3.95 2.53 0.51
N LEU A 124 -5.26 2.68 0.27
CA LEU A 124 -6.25 1.61 0.47
C LEU A 124 -5.92 0.38 -0.38
N PHE A 125 -5.74 0.55 -1.69
CA PHE A 125 -5.54 -0.58 -2.58
C PHE A 125 -4.16 -1.24 -2.40
N GLN A 126 -3.11 -0.47 -2.12
CA GLN A 126 -1.80 -1.04 -1.80
C GLN A 126 -1.85 -1.85 -0.49
N THR A 127 -2.46 -1.29 0.55
CA THR A 127 -2.57 -1.95 1.87
C THR A 127 -3.42 -3.22 1.76
N LEU A 128 -4.57 -3.15 1.07
CA LEU A 128 -5.44 -4.29 0.82
C LEU A 128 -4.73 -5.39 0.03
N LEU A 129 -4.09 -5.05 -1.09
CA LEU A 129 -3.34 -6.02 -1.88
C LEU A 129 -2.22 -6.69 -1.08
N SER A 130 -1.49 -5.92 -0.28
CA SER A 130 -0.42 -6.45 0.58
C SER A 130 -0.97 -7.47 1.57
N ALA A 131 -2.04 -7.10 2.30
CA ALA A 131 -2.69 -7.98 3.26
C ALA A 131 -3.23 -9.26 2.60
N LEU A 132 -3.90 -9.12 1.45
CA LEU A 132 -4.46 -10.25 0.71
C LEU A 132 -3.37 -11.19 0.18
N ARG A 133 -2.28 -10.66 -0.39
CA ARG A 133 -1.15 -11.48 -0.87
C ARG A 133 -0.48 -12.23 0.26
N TYR A 134 -0.25 -11.57 1.39
CA TYR A 134 0.35 -12.17 2.57
C TYR A 134 -0.49 -13.35 3.09
N HIS A 135 -1.77 -13.12 3.36
CA HIS A 135 -2.65 -14.17 3.90
C HIS A 135 -2.92 -15.27 2.86
N HIS A 136 -3.11 -14.91 1.58
CA HIS A 136 -3.26 -15.90 0.51
C HIS A 136 -2.03 -16.81 0.38
N GLY A 137 -0.81 -16.26 0.51
CA GLY A 137 0.42 -17.04 0.46
C GLY A 137 0.57 -18.01 1.65
N LYS A 138 0.10 -17.60 2.83
CA LYS A 138 0.17 -18.41 4.06
C LYS A 138 -0.99 -19.40 4.23
N LYS A 139 -2.14 -19.13 3.61
CA LYS A 139 -3.39 -19.89 3.78
C LYS A 139 -3.73 -20.09 5.28
N ASP A 140 -3.54 -19.02 6.07
CA ASP A 140 -3.74 -19.04 7.52
C ASP A 140 -5.20 -18.72 7.92
N ALA A 141 -5.48 -18.69 9.22
CA ALA A 141 -6.80 -18.31 9.73
C ALA A 141 -7.23 -16.90 9.28
N GLY A 142 -6.26 -16.00 9.03
CA GLY A 142 -6.54 -14.69 8.45
C GLY A 142 -7.07 -14.79 7.02
N TRP A 143 -6.55 -15.72 6.21
CA TRP A 143 -7.08 -16.01 4.88
C TRP A 143 -8.51 -16.56 4.92
N GLU A 144 -8.81 -17.45 5.85
CA GLU A 144 -10.18 -17.97 6.05
C GLU A 144 -11.14 -16.83 6.42
N ALA A 145 -10.73 -15.94 7.33
CA ALA A 145 -11.53 -14.76 7.70
C ALA A 145 -11.78 -13.84 6.49
N TRP A 146 -10.75 -13.56 5.69
CA TRP A 146 -10.86 -12.75 4.47
C TRP A 146 -11.80 -13.35 3.43
N THR A 147 -11.82 -14.68 3.29
CA THR A 147 -12.61 -15.35 2.24
C THR A 147 -13.97 -15.83 2.72
N LYS A 148 -14.25 -15.75 4.02
CA LYS A 148 -15.54 -16.11 4.59
C LYS A 148 -16.67 -15.35 3.87
N GLY A 149 -17.60 -16.09 3.28
CA GLY A 149 -18.74 -15.51 2.54
C GLY A 149 -18.40 -14.87 1.18
N PHE A 150 -17.13 -14.90 0.74
CA PHE A 150 -16.72 -14.36 -0.55
C PHE A 150 -16.95 -15.38 -1.68
N THR A 151 -18.19 -15.44 -2.15
CA THR A 151 -18.64 -16.36 -3.21
C THR A 151 -18.21 -15.88 -4.61
N ASP A 152 -18.31 -16.76 -5.62
CA ASP A 152 -18.10 -16.38 -7.02
C ASP A 152 -19.05 -15.28 -7.49
N GLY A 153 -20.27 -15.22 -6.95
CA GLY A 153 -21.21 -14.12 -7.19
C GLY A 153 -20.63 -12.79 -6.71
N LYS A 154 -20.22 -12.74 -5.44
CA LYS A 154 -19.58 -11.55 -4.84
C LYS A 154 -18.29 -11.17 -5.55
N ARG A 155 -17.50 -12.14 -6.02
CA ARG A 155 -16.30 -11.88 -6.85
C ARG A 155 -16.65 -11.22 -8.17
N ARG A 156 -17.67 -11.71 -8.89
CA ARG A 156 -18.14 -11.08 -10.14
C ARG A 156 -18.65 -9.67 -9.90
N ASP A 157 -19.40 -9.45 -8.82
CA ASP A 157 -19.89 -8.12 -8.46
C ASP A 157 -18.74 -7.17 -8.11
N ALA A 158 -17.72 -7.65 -7.38
CA ALA A 158 -16.51 -6.89 -7.11
C ALA A 158 -15.76 -6.53 -8.42
N LEU A 159 -15.58 -7.48 -9.35
CA LEU A 159 -14.95 -7.20 -10.63
C LEU A 159 -15.72 -6.17 -11.46
N ARG A 160 -17.06 -6.20 -11.43
CA ARG A 160 -17.91 -5.17 -12.05
C ARG A 160 -17.70 -3.80 -11.37
N GLY A 161 -17.72 -3.77 -10.04
CA GLY A 161 -17.45 -2.55 -9.27
C GLY A 161 -16.07 -1.95 -9.55
N ILE A 162 -15.05 -2.79 -9.72
CA ILE A 162 -13.71 -2.37 -10.14
C ILE A 162 -13.75 -1.71 -11.51
N GLN A 163 -14.42 -2.30 -12.50
CA GLN A 163 -14.54 -1.70 -13.83
C GLN A 163 -15.26 -0.34 -13.80
N THR A 164 -16.35 -0.25 -13.03
CA THR A 164 -17.07 1.02 -12.84
C THR A 164 -16.19 2.08 -12.21
N LEU A 165 -15.45 1.73 -11.14
CA LEU A 165 -14.57 2.68 -10.46
C LEU A 165 -13.37 3.05 -11.33
N GLN A 166 -12.81 2.14 -12.13
CA GLN A 166 -11.73 2.44 -13.07
C GLN A 166 -12.14 3.51 -14.09
N ALA A 167 -13.35 3.44 -14.64
CA ALA A 167 -13.87 4.45 -15.55
C ALA A 167 -14.04 5.83 -14.88
N LEU A 168 -14.33 5.87 -13.58
CA LEU A 168 -14.43 7.13 -12.81
C LEU A 168 -13.05 7.73 -12.46
N LEU A 169 -12.02 6.88 -12.37
CA LEU A 169 -10.65 7.27 -12.05
C LEU A 169 -9.81 7.56 -13.31
N GLU A 170 -10.45 7.84 -14.45
CA GLU A 170 -9.75 8.21 -15.67
C GLU A 170 -9.03 9.56 -15.53
N GLY A 171 -7.82 9.64 -16.09
CA GLY A 171 -7.02 10.86 -16.13
C GLY A 171 -5.82 10.89 -15.17
N PRO A 172 -4.94 11.90 -15.31
CA PRO A 172 -3.67 11.94 -14.59
C PRO A 172 -3.81 12.14 -13.07
N ALA A 173 -4.91 12.75 -12.62
CA ALA A 173 -5.12 13.07 -11.21
C ALA A 173 -5.32 11.84 -10.31
N PHE A 174 -5.78 10.72 -10.90
CA PHE A 174 -6.03 9.46 -10.19
C PHE A 174 -5.06 8.33 -10.56
N ARG A 175 -3.93 8.65 -11.21
CA ARG A 175 -2.99 7.66 -11.76
C ARG A 175 -2.66 6.54 -10.76
N ASN A 176 -2.24 6.91 -9.55
CA ASN A 176 -1.75 5.94 -8.56
C ASN A 176 -2.89 5.10 -7.96
N GLY A 177 -4.01 5.73 -7.62
CA GLY A 177 -5.20 5.02 -7.13
C GLY A 177 -5.76 4.05 -8.17
N SER A 178 -5.80 4.48 -9.44
CA SER A 178 -6.25 3.64 -10.58
C SER A 178 -5.32 2.44 -10.81
N GLN A 179 -4.00 2.63 -10.70
CA GLN A 179 -3.04 1.52 -10.76
C GLN A 179 -3.23 0.50 -9.63
N GLY A 180 -3.43 0.98 -8.39
CA GLY A 180 -3.72 0.11 -7.24
C GLY A 180 -5.00 -0.70 -7.44
N LEU A 181 -6.06 -0.05 -7.92
CA LEU A 181 -7.34 -0.69 -8.24
C LEU A 181 -7.20 -1.74 -9.36
N ALA A 182 -6.43 -1.43 -10.41
CA ALA A 182 -6.16 -2.38 -11.48
C ALA A 182 -5.41 -3.63 -10.98
N GLY A 183 -4.45 -3.43 -10.07
CA GLY A 183 -3.75 -4.53 -9.39
C GLY A 183 -4.70 -5.43 -8.60
N LEU A 184 -5.67 -4.85 -7.88
CA LEU A 184 -6.70 -5.61 -7.17
C LEU A 184 -7.57 -6.43 -8.14
N GLY A 185 -8.01 -5.82 -9.24
CA GLY A 185 -8.80 -6.50 -10.26
C GLY A 185 -8.04 -7.62 -10.97
N GLN A 186 -6.74 -7.47 -11.19
CA GLN A 186 -5.88 -8.53 -11.71
C GLN A 186 -5.77 -9.68 -10.71
N TRP A 187 -5.44 -9.36 -9.45
CA TRP A 187 -5.29 -10.37 -8.40
C TRP A 187 -6.58 -11.17 -8.17
N LEU A 188 -7.75 -10.54 -8.20
CA LEU A 188 -9.04 -11.23 -8.06
C LEU A 188 -9.35 -12.20 -9.22
N ARG A 189 -8.87 -11.90 -10.43
CA ARG A 189 -8.99 -12.79 -11.59
C ARG A 189 -8.03 -13.97 -11.50
N GLU A 190 -6.79 -13.73 -11.08
CA GLU A 190 -5.75 -14.77 -10.99
C GLU A 190 -6.00 -15.76 -9.84
N THR A 191 -6.58 -15.27 -8.74
CA THR A 191 -6.94 -16.08 -7.56
C THR A 191 -8.30 -16.75 -7.67
N GLN A 192 -9.00 -16.58 -8.80
CA GLN A 192 -10.11 -17.46 -9.12
C GLN A 192 -9.50 -18.82 -9.41
N GLU A 193 -9.63 -19.76 -8.48
CA GLU A 193 -9.24 -21.15 -8.74
C GLU A 193 -9.94 -21.58 -10.03
N ARG A 194 -9.13 -21.87 -11.06
CA ARG A 194 -9.62 -22.53 -12.26
C ARG A 194 -10.37 -23.77 -11.76
N PRO A 195 -11.65 -23.98 -12.10
CA PRO A 195 -12.31 -25.23 -11.74
C PRO A 195 -11.38 -26.33 -12.19
N ALA A 196 -10.98 -27.20 -11.25
CA ALA A 196 -10.02 -28.25 -11.50
C ALA A 196 -10.39 -28.90 -12.83
N ALA A 197 -9.54 -28.72 -13.85
CA ALA A 197 -9.69 -29.49 -15.07
C ALA A 197 -9.73 -30.94 -14.60
N ALA A 198 -10.86 -31.61 -14.85
CA ALA A 198 -11.18 -32.91 -14.29
C ALA A 198 -9.93 -33.79 -14.27
N ALA A 199 -9.45 -34.09 -13.06
CA ALA A 199 -8.34 -35.01 -12.91
C ALA A 199 -8.71 -36.32 -13.63
N PRO A 200 -7.81 -36.89 -14.46
CA PRO A 200 -8.03 -38.23 -15.00
C PRO A 200 -8.30 -39.20 -13.84
N PRO A 201 -9.13 -40.25 -14.03
CA PRO A 201 -9.47 -41.18 -12.96
C PRO A 201 -8.21 -41.80 -12.38
N ALA A 202 -8.08 -41.76 -11.05
CA ALA A 202 -6.99 -42.40 -10.34
C ALA A 202 -6.99 -43.92 -10.62
N GLU A 203 -5.85 -44.43 -11.09
CA GLU A 203 -5.58 -45.87 -11.13
C GLU A 203 -5.54 -46.45 -9.70
N PRO A 204 -6.09 -47.65 -9.47
CA PRO A 204 -6.28 -48.20 -8.14
C PRO A 204 -4.97 -48.65 -7.49
N ALA A 205 -4.76 -48.22 -6.25
CA ALA A 205 -3.68 -48.65 -5.37
C ALA A 205 -3.76 -50.15 -5.06
N LYS A 206 -2.60 -50.83 -5.09
CA LYS A 206 -2.41 -52.18 -4.53
C LYS A 206 -1.80 -52.12 -3.12
N PRO A 207 -2.04 -53.15 -2.28
CA PRO A 207 -2.11 -53.02 -0.83
C PRO A 207 -0.77 -53.21 -0.11
N ALA A 208 -0.70 -52.60 1.08
CA ALA A 208 0.39 -52.68 2.05
C ALA A 208 0.60 -54.08 2.66
N ALA A 209 1.82 -54.33 3.13
CA ALA A 209 2.12 -55.35 4.14
C ALA A 209 3.02 -54.77 5.26
N PRO A 210 2.94 -55.29 6.50
CA PRO A 210 3.22 -54.54 7.72
C PRO A 210 4.47 -55.00 8.49
N THR A 211 5.03 -54.17 9.38
CA THR A 211 5.78 -54.59 10.59
C THR A 211 5.91 -53.40 11.56
N LYS A 212 5.18 -53.42 12.68
CA LYS A 212 5.61 -53.76 14.07
C LYS A 212 6.56 -52.76 14.77
N THR A 213 5.93 -51.91 15.57
CA THR A 213 6.22 -51.54 16.98
C THR A 213 7.63 -51.76 17.57
N LYS A 214 8.21 -50.68 18.12
CA LYS A 214 8.41 -50.47 19.58
C LYS A 214 9.15 -49.16 19.89
N GLY A 215 8.81 -48.53 21.02
CA GLY A 215 9.75 -47.70 21.80
C GLY A 215 9.19 -46.36 22.26
N ALA A 216 8.58 -46.34 23.45
CA ALA A 216 8.26 -45.12 24.17
C ALA A 216 9.51 -44.54 24.86
N LYS A 217 9.73 -43.22 24.80
CA LYS A 217 10.13 -42.42 25.99
C LYS A 217 10.09 -40.91 25.78
N ALA A 218 9.66 -40.25 26.86
CA ALA A 218 10.01 -38.92 27.36
C ALA A 218 9.37 -37.69 26.69
N ALA A 219 8.51 -37.05 27.48
CA ALA A 219 7.94 -35.73 27.25
C ALA A 219 9.03 -34.65 27.20
N ALA A 220 8.98 -33.82 26.16
CA ALA A 220 9.62 -32.51 26.08
C ALA A 220 8.53 -31.47 25.78
N ALA A 221 8.61 -30.33 26.47
CA ALA A 221 7.71 -29.19 26.30
C ALA A 221 7.66 -28.73 24.82
N PRO A 222 6.53 -28.17 24.34
CA PRO A 222 6.42 -27.76 22.94
C PRO A 222 7.42 -26.65 22.63
N ALA A 223 8.40 -26.96 21.79
CA ALA A 223 9.27 -25.96 21.18
C ALA A 223 8.41 -25.07 20.28
N SER A 224 8.51 -23.75 20.47
CA SER A 224 7.85 -22.76 19.63
C SER A 224 8.24 -22.99 18.15
N PRO A 225 7.30 -22.98 17.20
CA PRO A 225 7.58 -23.27 15.79
C PRO A 225 8.34 -22.15 15.05
N PHE A 226 8.69 -21.07 15.74
CA PHE A 226 9.45 -19.97 15.16
C PHE A 226 10.95 -20.17 15.38
N PRO A 227 11.78 -20.14 14.31
CA PRO A 227 13.22 -20.08 14.49
C PRO A 227 13.54 -18.78 15.23
N ARG A 228 14.07 -18.90 16.45
CA ARG A 228 14.71 -17.76 17.11
C ARG A 228 15.98 -17.46 16.34
N ALA A 229 16.00 -16.34 15.62
CA ALA A 229 17.18 -15.87 14.92
C ALA A 229 18.25 -15.46 15.93
N THR A 230 19.13 -16.39 16.28
CA THR A 230 20.38 -16.11 17.00
C THR A 230 21.51 -16.04 15.98
N GLY A 231 21.58 -14.91 15.27
CA GLY A 231 22.62 -14.63 14.29
C GLY A 231 22.25 -13.49 13.33
N PRO A 232 23.22 -12.83 12.69
CA PRO A 232 22.93 -11.82 11.68
C PRO A 232 22.16 -12.47 10.53
N LEU A 233 20.93 -12.00 10.31
CA LEU A 233 20.08 -12.42 9.20
C LEU A 233 20.74 -11.98 7.88
N GLN A 234 21.22 -12.94 7.09
CA GLN A 234 21.59 -12.66 5.70
C GLN A 234 20.31 -12.52 4.87
N LEU A 235 19.78 -11.30 4.82
CA LEU A 235 18.75 -10.95 3.84
C LEU A 235 19.39 -10.98 2.44
N ARG A 236 18.96 -11.92 1.59
CA ARG A 236 19.08 -11.72 0.14
C ARG A 236 18.19 -10.53 -0.21
N GLY A 237 18.79 -9.36 -0.39
CA GLY A 237 18.07 -8.15 -0.79
C GLY A 237 17.26 -8.40 -2.06
N SER A 238 16.09 -7.78 -2.15
CA SER A 238 15.35 -7.70 -3.41
C SER A 238 16.20 -6.95 -4.44
N VAL A 239 15.96 -7.20 -5.74
CA VAL A 239 16.66 -6.50 -6.83
C VAL A 239 16.55 -4.98 -6.66
N HIS A 240 15.36 -4.48 -6.29
CA HIS A 240 15.14 -3.05 -6.04
C HIS A 240 15.91 -2.48 -4.84
N LEU A 241 16.13 -3.27 -3.79
CA LEU A 241 16.94 -2.82 -2.66
C LEU A 241 18.42 -2.71 -3.07
N LEU A 242 18.90 -3.63 -3.90
CA LEU A 242 20.26 -3.57 -4.44
C LEU A 242 20.43 -2.36 -5.36
N GLU A 243 19.49 -2.14 -6.29
CA GLU A 243 19.47 -0.95 -7.15
C GLU A 243 19.47 0.35 -6.34
N LEU A 244 18.70 0.41 -5.26
CA LEU A 244 18.68 1.56 -4.36
C LEU A 244 20.03 1.74 -3.64
N CYS A 245 20.63 0.66 -3.15
CA CYS A 245 21.96 0.72 -2.54
C CYS A 245 23.02 1.22 -3.53
N ASP A 246 22.94 0.79 -4.80
CA ASP A 246 23.86 1.22 -5.84
C ASP A 246 23.66 2.69 -6.20
N LYS A 247 22.41 3.18 -6.22
CA LYS A 247 22.10 4.61 -6.40
C LYS A 247 22.61 5.47 -5.25
N LEU A 248 22.49 5.01 -4.00
CA LEU A 248 23.01 5.72 -2.84
C LEU A 248 24.53 5.89 -2.92
N LYS A 249 25.25 4.82 -3.27
CA LYS A 249 26.71 4.87 -3.50
C LYS A 249 27.07 5.74 -4.70
N ALA A 250 26.31 5.66 -5.79
CA ALA A 250 26.51 6.50 -6.96
C ALA A 250 26.40 7.98 -6.60
N PHE A 251 25.40 8.35 -5.79
CA PHE A 251 25.24 9.71 -5.30
C PHE A 251 26.45 10.16 -4.47
N GLU A 252 26.91 9.33 -3.53
CA GLU A 252 28.09 9.62 -2.71
C GLU A 252 29.33 9.92 -3.58
N VAL A 253 29.64 9.04 -4.53
CA VAL A 253 30.79 9.19 -5.44
C VAL A 253 30.67 10.47 -6.28
N LEU A 254 29.47 10.80 -6.77
CA LEU A 254 29.26 11.99 -7.59
C LEU A 254 29.40 13.29 -6.79
N VAL A 255 28.92 13.31 -5.55
CA VAL A 255 29.08 14.45 -4.64
C VAL A 255 30.54 14.65 -4.25
N GLU A 256 31.27 13.56 -3.97
CA GLU A 256 32.71 13.63 -3.66
C GLU A 256 33.53 14.20 -4.82
N ARG A 257 33.11 13.95 -6.06
CA ARG A 257 33.72 14.49 -7.28
C ARG A 257 33.27 15.91 -7.64
N GLY A 258 32.28 16.44 -6.94
CA GLY A 258 31.66 17.73 -7.29
C GLY A 258 30.83 17.70 -8.59
N ASP A 259 30.44 16.51 -9.07
CA ASP A 259 29.55 16.37 -10.24
C ASP A 259 28.08 16.53 -9.80
N PHE A 260 27.74 17.75 -9.40
CA PHE A 260 26.42 18.07 -8.82
C PHE A 260 25.28 17.92 -9.82
N GLN A 261 25.54 18.04 -11.12
CA GLN A 261 24.52 17.83 -12.16
C GLN A 261 24.06 16.37 -12.19
N LYS A 262 25.00 15.42 -12.17
CA LYS A 262 24.65 14.00 -12.09
C LYS A 262 24.13 13.62 -10.71
N ALA A 263 24.71 14.15 -9.64
CA ALA A 263 24.23 13.91 -8.28
C ALA A 263 22.78 14.38 -8.09
N ALA A 264 22.39 15.51 -8.69
CA ALA A 264 21.02 15.99 -8.68
C ALA A 264 20.06 14.99 -9.32
N MET A 265 20.46 14.31 -10.38
CA MET A 265 19.60 13.32 -11.03
C MET A 265 19.45 12.04 -10.20
N VAL A 266 20.56 11.54 -9.64
CA VAL A 266 20.52 10.36 -8.78
C VAL A 266 19.69 10.65 -7.52
N SER A 267 19.87 11.82 -6.91
CA SER A 267 19.09 12.22 -5.73
C SER A 267 17.61 12.46 -6.04
N ASP A 268 17.24 13.00 -7.20
CA ASP A 268 15.83 13.12 -7.61
C ASP A 268 15.16 11.74 -7.68
N ASP A 269 15.85 10.77 -8.27
CA ASP A 269 15.33 9.40 -8.41
C ASP A 269 15.28 8.65 -7.06
N VAL A 270 16.30 8.83 -6.21
CA VAL A 270 16.28 8.30 -4.84
C VAL A 270 15.12 8.92 -4.04
N LEU A 271 14.94 10.23 -4.08
CA LEU A 271 13.85 10.91 -3.37
C LEU A 271 12.47 10.46 -3.87
N ARG A 272 12.27 10.28 -5.18
CA ARG A 272 11.04 9.67 -5.72
C ARG A 272 10.84 8.24 -5.24
N THR A 273 11.90 7.44 -5.19
CA THR A 273 11.83 6.09 -4.62
C THR A 273 11.39 6.12 -3.16
N LEU A 274 11.89 7.10 -2.39
CA LEU A 274 11.51 7.33 -0.99
C LEU A 274 10.06 7.82 -0.82
N GLU A 275 9.47 8.47 -1.83
CA GLU A 275 8.06 8.88 -1.83
C GLU A 275 7.12 7.67 -1.97
N ASP A 276 7.50 6.66 -2.75
CA ASP A 276 6.70 5.45 -3.00
C ASP A 276 6.85 4.40 -1.89
N PHE A 277 8.04 4.29 -1.30
CA PHE A 277 8.36 3.41 -0.19
C PHE A 277 9.41 4.09 0.68
N ASP A 278 9.19 4.22 2.00
CA ASP A 278 10.16 4.86 2.91
C ASP A 278 11.02 3.81 3.65
N PRO A 279 12.12 3.32 3.05
CA PRO A 279 13.06 2.39 3.66
C PRO A 279 13.80 2.98 4.86
N ARG A 280 13.81 4.31 5.07
CA ARG A 280 14.50 4.94 6.21
C ARG A 280 13.92 4.47 7.54
N ARG A 281 12.63 4.07 7.54
CA ARG A 281 11.95 3.52 8.71
C ARG A 281 12.45 2.13 9.11
N TYR A 282 13.04 1.38 8.18
CA TYR A 282 13.50 0.00 8.38
C TYR A 282 15.03 -0.14 8.35
N LEU A 283 15.71 0.76 7.63
CA LEU A 283 17.16 0.75 7.38
C LEU A 283 17.75 2.17 7.53
N PRO A 284 17.58 2.84 8.69
CA PRO A 284 17.98 4.26 8.85
C PRO A 284 19.46 4.51 8.57
N GLU A 285 20.33 3.57 8.99
CA GLU A 285 21.78 3.68 8.80
C GLU A 285 22.18 3.77 7.32
N LEU A 286 21.44 3.12 6.42
CA LEU A 286 21.71 3.12 4.97
C LEU A 286 21.54 4.52 4.34
N PHE A 287 20.71 5.38 4.95
CA PHE A 287 20.39 6.71 4.41
C PHE A 287 21.08 7.86 5.15
N SER A 288 21.79 7.54 6.24
CA SER A 288 22.46 8.54 7.08
C SER A 288 23.43 9.40 6.26
N MET A 289 24.29 8.75 5.47
CA MET A 289 25.29 9.42 4.63
C MET A 289 24.63 10.22 3.50
N PHE A 290 23.68 9.62 2.79
CA PHE A 290 22.91 10.29 1.75
C PHE A 290 22.24 11.57 2.26
N GLY A 291 21.55 11.51 3.40
CA GLY A 291 20.89 12.67 3.99
C GLY A 291 21.88 13.75 4.43
N ALA A 292 23.02 13.37 5.00
CA ALA A 292 24.07 14.30 5.40
C ALA A 292 24.69 15.03 4.19
N LEU A 293 25.03 14.30 3.13
CA LEU A 293 25.59 14.86 1.90
C LEU A 293 24.58 15.74 1.16
N LEU A 294 23.33 15.28 1.05
CA LEU A 294 22.26 16.05 0.41
C LEU A 294 22.03 17.37 1.14
N ASN A 295 21.96 17.37 2.47
CA ASN A 295 21.77 18.60 3.25
C ASN A 295 22.98 19.54 3.14
N ARG A 296 24.21 18.99 3.09
CA ARG A 296 25.44 19.77 2.96
C ARG A 296 25.55 20.47 1.60
N HIS A 297 25.12 19.80 0.53
CA HIS A 297 25.26 20.26 -0.85
C HIS A 297 23.91 20.64 -1.51
N VAL A 298 22.88 20.88 -0.69
CA VAL A 298 21.51 21.12 -1.20
C VAL A 298 21.45 22.33 -2.12
N GLY A 299 22.22 23.38 -1.85
CA GLY A 299 22.26 24.58 -2.69
C GLY A 299 22.78 24.29 -4.09
N ASP A 300 23.91 23.58 -4.19
CA ASP A 300 24.53 23.21 -5.47
C ASP A 300 23.63 22.24 -6.26
N ILE A 301 23.01 21.29 -5.58
CA ILE A 301 22.10 20.30 -6.18
C ILE A 301 20.79 20.95 -6.64
N GLN A 302 20.25 21.89 -5.86
CA GLN A 302 18.97 22.53 -6.14
C GLN A 302 19.00 23.33 -7.45
N GLU A 303 20.10 24.03 -7.75
CA GLU A 303 20.26 24.76 -9.02
C GLU A 303 20.06 23.85 -10.25
N HIS A 304 20.49 22.59 -10.14
CA HIS A 304 20.32 21.60 -11.21
C HIS A 304 18.90 21.02 -11.23
N TRP A 305 18.22 20.89 -10.09
CA TRP A 305 16.81 20.46 -10.05
C TRP A 305 15.85 21.45 -10.70
N GLU A 306 16.15 22.74 -10.64
CA GLU A 306 15.33 23.77 -11.29
C GLU A 306 15.39 23.66 -12.83
N ARG A 307 16.36 22.92 -13.38
CA ARG A 307 16.56 22.70 -14.83
C ARG A 307 16.01 21.36 -15.33
N LYS A 308 15.12 20.71 -14.58
CA LYS A 308 14.53 19.39 -14.92
C LYS A 308 13.81 19.33 -16.28
N ASP A 309 13.33 20.47 -16.77
CA ASP A 309 12.60 20.54 -18.05
C ASP A 309 13.48 20.72 -19.29
N THR A 310 14.79 20.88 -19.11
CA THR A 310 15.75 21.12 -20.18
C THR A 310 16.04 19.86 -21.01
N LEU A 311 16.49 20.04 -22.25
CA LEU A 311 16.86 18.93 -23.13
C LEU A 311 18.10 18.19 -22.59
N GLU A 312 19.01 18.94 -22.00
CA GLU A 312 20.22 18.47 -21.35
C GLU A 312 19.87 17.50 -20.22
N TRP A 313 18.91 17.85 -19.36
CA TRP A 313 18.43 16.97 -18.29
C TRP A 313 17.80 15.69 -18.84
N ARG A 314 16.94 15.80 -19.85
CA ARG A 314 16.27 14.63 -20.46
C ARG A 314 17.25 13.67 -21.10
N THR A 315 18.25 14.19 -21.81
CA THR A 315 19.30 13.38 -22.46
C THR A 315 20.16 12.67 -21.42
N LEU A 316 20.57 13.39 -20.38
CA LEU A 316 21.35 12.82 -19.29
C LEU A 316 20.54 11.77 -18.51
N SER A 317 19.23 11.97 -18.35
CA SER A 317 18.32 11.04 -17.69
C SER A 317 18.17 9.73 -18.46
N GLN A 318 18.11 9.79 -19.79
CA GLN A 318 18.13 8.58 -20.63
C GLN A 318 19.44 7.81 -20.46
N PHE A 319 20.58 8.50 -20.37
CA PHE A 319 21.87 7.85 -20.13
C PHE A 319 21.92 7.17 -18.75
N TYR A 320 21.44 7.85 -17.70
CA TYR A 320 21.30 7.29 -16.34
C TYR A 320 20.44 6.01 -16.30
N GLN A 321 19.34 5.96 -17.06
CA GLN A 321 18.42 4.82 -17.05
C GLN A 321 18.99 3.56 -17.74
N VAL A 322 19.97 3.70 -18.64
CA VAL A 322 20.52 2.58 -19.41
C VAL A 322 21.63 1.87 -18.65
N ASP A 323 22.53 2.62 -18.00
CA ASP A 323 23.66 2.05 -17.27
C ASP A 323 24.15 3.00 -16.16
N LEU A 324 23.82 2.67 -14.91
CA LEU A 324 24.24 3.43 -13.73
C LEU A 324 25.77 3.43 -13.56
N GLY A 325 26.45 2.34 -13.91
CA GLY A 325 27.89 2.22 -13.77
C GLY A 325 28.63 3.10 -14.77
N ALA A 326 28.23 3.07 -16.03
CA ALA A 326 28.77 3.96 -17.07
C ALA A 326 28.42 5.44 -16.79
N PHE A 327 27.26 5.70 -16.19
CA PHE A 327 26.82 7.03 -15.81
C PHE A 327 27.73 7.70 -14.76
N VAL A 328 28.07 6.95 -13.71
CA VAL A 328 28.99 7.39 -12.65
C VAL A 328 30.42 7.49 -13.18
N GLY A 329 30.81 6.59 -14.10
CA GLY A 329 32.16 6.51 -14.67
C GLY A 329 33.17 5.88 -13.69
N PRO A 330 34.35 5.45 -14.17
CA PRO A 330 35.31 4.73 -13.35
C PRO A 330 35.73 5.51 -12.10
N GLY A 331 35.83 4.81 -10.97
CA GLY A 331 36.57 5.21 -9.77
C GLY A 331 38.03 5.49 -10.12
N GLU A 332 38.51 6.73 -9.97
CA GLU A 332 39.95 6.92 -9.70
C GLU A 332 40.23 6.66 -8.22
#